data_AF-A0A7K4G2X3-F1
#
_entry.id   AF-A0A7K4G2X3-F1
#
_cell.length_a   1.000
_cell.length_b   1.000
_cell.length_c   1.000
_cell.angle_alpha   90.00
_cell.angle_beta   90.00
_cell.angle_gamma   90.00
#
_symmetry.space_group_name_H-M   'P 1'
#
loop_
_entity.id
_entity.type
_entity.pdbx_description
1 polymer ?
#
loop_
_entity_poly.entity_id
_entity_poly.type
_entity_poly.pdbx_seq_one_letter_code
_entity_poly.pdbx_strand_id
1 'polypeptide(L)'
;MTYDIFSGFYTEGDDRKRKTQRSVKNEIQHKAKGCCQKCKKYVGPLGEVHHKDSNRSNDKLSNLQFLCATCHKERTHKQQVKTALKKNKTRTHQSSNPFDISINPINTYVDPFSLPKPIRRQKGYFKF
;
A
#
# COMPACT_ATOMS: atom_id res chain seq x y z
N MET A 1 12.27 -37.22 22.03
CA MET A 1 11.39 -36.20 21.44
C MET A 1 12.12 -35.63 20.23
N THR A 2 11.85 -36.17 19.05
CA THR A 2 12.44 -35.75 17.77
C THR A 2 11.58 -34.64 17.20
N TYR A 3 12.15 -33.45 17.06
CA TYR A 3 11.45 -32.33 16.45
C TYR A 3 11.44 -32.54 14.93
N ASP A 4 10.27 -32.81 14.38
CA ASP A 4 10.06 -32.81 12.93
C ASP A 4 10.26 -31.39 12.40
N ILE A 5 11.44 -31.18 11.82
CA ILE A 5 11.81 -29.97 11.09
C ILE A 5 10.99 -29.98 9.80
N PHE A 6 9.90 -29.22 9.79
CA PHE A 6 9.14 -28.82 8.61
C PHE A 6 10.09 -28.07 7.65
N SER A 7 10.84 -28.84 6.86
CA SER A 7 11.70 -28.39 5.78
C SER A 7 10.81 -28.04 4.60
N GLY A 8 10.22 -26.85 4.67
CA GLY A 8 9.53 -26.24 3.54
C GLY A 8 10.49 -26.20 2.35
N PHE A 9 10.13 -26.92 1.29
CA PHE A 9 10.84 -26.96 0.01
C PHE A 9 10.89 -25.56 -0.60
N TYR A 10 11.96 -24.81 -0.35
CA TYR A 10 12.26 -23.58 -1.09
C TYR A 10 12.99 -23.96 -2.37
N THR A 11 12.41 -23.61 -3.52
CA THR A 11 13.08 -23.82 -4.82
C THR A 11 14.29 -22.90 -4.92
N GLU A 12 15.45 -23.42 -5.34
CA GLU A 12 16.74 -22.71 -5.42
C GLU A 12 16.71 -21.40 -6.25
N GLY A 13 15.66 -21.18 -7.04
CA GLY A 13 15.41 -19.94 -7.78
C GLY A 13 15.03 -18.73 -6.92
N ASP A 14 14.39 -18.94 -5.77
CA ASP A 14 13.89 -17.85 -4.91
C ASP A 14 15.03 -17.11 -4.18
N ASP A 15 16.08 -17.82 -3.80
CA ASP A 15 17.22 -17.23 -3.08
C ASP A 15 18.05 -16.31 -3.97
N ARG A 16 18.23 -16.67 -5.25
CA ARG A 16 18.93 -15.81 -6.22
C ARG A 16 18.16 -14.51 -6.40
N LYS A 17 16.85 -14.59 -6.59
CA LYS A 17 15.96 -13.44 -6.78
C LYS A 17 16.02 -12.46 -5.60
N ARG A 18 15.94 -12.98 -4.35
CA ARG A 18 16.05 -12.17 -3.13
C ARG A 18 17.41 -11.45 -3.00
N LYS A 19 18.52 -12.11 -3.35
CA LYS A 19 19.86 -11.51 -3.33
C LYS A 19 19.99 -10.36 -4.34
N THR A 20 19.45 -10.52 -5.56
CA THR A 20 19.40 -9.44 -6.57
C THR A 20 18.62 -8.22 -6.08
N GLN A 21 17.45 -8.43 -5.45
CA GLN A 21 16.64 -7.33 -4.95
C GLN A 21 17.34 -6.52 -3.85
N ARG A 22 18.08 -7.19 -2.96
CA ARG A 22 18.86 -6.51 -1.92
C ARG A 22 19.99 -5.66 -2.51
N SER A 23 20.66 -6.18 -3.52
CA SER A 23 21.75 -5.48 -4.23
C SER A 23 21.22 -4.22 -4.92
N VAL A 24 20.09 -4.33 -5.63
CA VAL A 24 19.41 -3.19 -6.27
C VAL A 24 18.96 -2.15 -5.24
N LYS A 25 18.38 -2.59 -4.11
CA LYS A 25 17.97 -1.68 -3.02
C LYS A 25 19.16 -0.89 -2.49
N ASN A 26 20.28 -1.54 -2.22
CA ASN A 26 21.48 -0.88 -1.71
C ASN A 26 21.99 0.16 -2.72
N GLU A 27 22.07 -0.19 -4.00
CA GLU A 27 22.53 0.72 -5.04
C GLU A 27 21.66 1.99 -5.12
N ILE A 28 20.34 1.83 -5.08
CA ILE A 28 19.40 2.96 -5.10
C ILE A 28 19.52 3.80 -3.83
N GLN A 29 19.67 3.17 -2.67
CA GLN A 29 19.88 3.87 -1.40
C GLN A 29 21.17 4.70 -1.42
N HIS A 30 22.26 4.15 -1.95
CA HIS A 30 23.52 4.86 -2.13
C HIS A 30 23.38 6.05 -3.09
N LYS A 31 22.74 5.86 -4.24
CA LYS A 31 22.44 6.95 -5.19
C LYS A 31 21.59 8.06 -4.56
N ALA A 32 20.65 7.69 -3.70
CA ALA A 32 19.79 8.62 -2.98
C ALA A 32 20.44 9.22 -1.72
N LYS A 33 21.68 8.84 -1.38
CA LYS A 33 22.39 9.25 -0.16
C LYS A 33 21.57 8.98 1.12
N GLY A 34 20.75 7.93 1.11
CA GLY A 34 19.84 7.58 2.21
C GLY A 34 18.67 8.56 2.41
N CYS A 35 18.44 9.51 1.50
CA CYS A 35 17.36 10.48 1.57
C CYS A 35 16.18 10.09 0.67
N CYS A 36 14.96 10.36 1.14
CA CYS A 36 13.76 10.21 0.34
C CYS A 36 13.80 11.16 -0.87
N GLN A 37 13.67 10.63 -2.08
CA GLN A 37 13.72 11.43 -3.31
C GLN A 37 12.50 12.35 -3.50
N LYS A 38 11.42 12.14 -2.73
CA LYS A 38 10.21 12.97 -2.76
C LYS A 38 10.24 14.10 -1.73
N CYS A 39 10.44 13.78 -0.45
CA CYS A 39 10.40 14.77 0.63
C CYS A 39 11.79 15.22 1.12
N LYS A 40 12.87 14.68 0.54
CA LYS A 40 14.28 15.01 0.83
C LYS A 40 14.75 14.72 2.26
N LYS A 41 13.88 14.19 3.14
CA LYS A 41 14.24 13.77 4.50
C LYS A 41 15.17 12.56 4.48
N TYR A 42 16.15 12.53 5.38
CA TYR A 42 16.98 11.36 5.60
C TYR A 42 16.15 10.22 6.20
N VAL A 43 16.28 9.03 5.63
CA VAL A 43 15.54 7.81 6.02
C VAL A 43 16.51 6.66 6.35
N GLY A 44 17.73 6.72 5.83
CA GLY A 44 18.72 5.67 6.00
C GLY A 44 18.22 4.32 5.45
N PRO A 45 18.44 3.19 6.15
CA PRO A 45 18.10 1.85 5.67
C PRO A 45 16.59 1.54 5.66
N LEU A 46 15.79 2.37 6.34
CA LEU A 46 14.33 2.19 6.47
C LEU A 46 13.57 2.64 5.23
N GLY A 47 14.24 3.24 4.24
CA GLY A 47 13.59 3.60 2.99
C GLY A 47 13.19 2.37 2.17
N GLU A 48 12.16 2.57 1.36
CA GLU A 48 11.57 1.57 0.47
C GLU A 48 11.77 1.98 -0.98
N VAL A 49 11.89 0.98 -1.86
CA VAL A 49 12.04 1.19 -3.31
C VAL A 49 10.66 1.16 -3.95
N HIS A 50 10.38 2.16 -4.79
CA HIS A 50 9.13 2.26 -5.54
C HIS A 50 9.39 2.40 -7.03
N HIS A 51 8.48 1.90 -7.86
CA HIS A 51 8.53 2.04 -9.32
C HIS A 51 7.84 3.34 -9.74
N LYS A 52 8.53 4.23 -10.48
CA LYS A 52 7.99 5.54 -10.89
C LYS A 52 6.82 5.40 -11.86
N ASP A 53 6.95 4.46 -12.80
CA ASP A 53 5.98 4.12 -13.85
C ASP A 53 4.86 3.18 -13.39
N SER A 54 4.86 2.79 -12.11
CA SER A 54 3.86 1.89 -11.54
C SER A 54 3.88 0.46 -12.12
N ASN A 55 4.87 0.11 -12.94
CA ASN A 55 5.05 -1.21 -13.55
C ASN A 55 6.10 -2.03 -12.77
N ARG A 56 5.66 -3.12 -12.14
CA ARG A 56 6.51 -3.99 -11.31
C ARG A 56 7.47 -4.87 -12.12
N SER A 57 7.31 -4.94 -13.43
CA SER A 57 8.20 -5.71 -14.31
C SER A 57 9.37 -4.88 -14.84
N ASN A 58 9.35 -3.56 -14.63
CA ASN A 58 10.40 -2.65 -15.11
C ASN A 58 11.42 -2.35 -14.01
N ASP A 59 12.35 -3.28 -13.81
CA ASP A 59 13.41 -3.23 -12.79
C ASP A 59 14.57 -2.28 -13.13
N LYS A 60 14.44 -1.44 -14.17
CA LYS A 60 15.48 -0.47 -14.53
C LYS A 60 15.73 0.52 -13.39
N LEU A 61 16.99 0.70 -12.99
CA LEU A 61 17.37 1.61 -11.90
C LEU A 61 16.85 3.04 -12.05
N SER A 62 16.74 3.53 -13.30
CA SER A 62 16.17 4.85 -13.61
C SER A 62 14.67 4.96 -13.30
N ASN A 63 13.94 3.85 -13.37
CA ASN A 63 12.54 3.74 -13.03
C ASN A 63 12.29 3.57 -11.52
N LEU A 64 13.32 3.18 -10.77
CA LEU A 64 13.21 2.99 -9.34
C LEU A 64 13.45 4.31 -8.59
N GLN A 65 12.78 4.48 -7.45
CA GLN A 65 12.94 5.63 -6.57
C GLN A 65 12.98 5.23 -5.09
N PHE A 66 13.82 5.91 -4.30
CA PHE A 66 13.95 5.70 -2.86
C PHE A 66 12.99 6.61 -2.09
N LEU A 67 12.06 6.04 -1.34
CA LEU A 67 11.05 6.78 -0.59
C LEU A 67 11.04 6.42 0.90
N CYS A 68 10.65 7.37 1.74
CA CYS A 68 10.25 7.06 3.12
C CYS A 68 8.91 6.33 3.14
N ALA A 69 8.63 5.59 4.23
CA ALA A 69 7.39 4.83 4.39
C ALA A 69 6.12 5.67 4.18
N THR A 70 6.09 6.90 4.68
CA THR A 70 4.94 7.82 4.50
C THR A 70 4.75 8.17 3.02
N CYS A 71 5.81 8.60 2.34
CA CYS A 71 5.76 8.94 0.92
C CYS A 71 5.42 7.73 0.05
N HIS A 72 5.89 6.55 0.45
CA HIS A 72 5.61 5.31 -0.23
C HIS A 72 4.13 4.94 -0.13
N LYS A 73 3.55 4.97 1.07
CA LYS A 73 2.11 4.73 1.31
C LYS A 73 1.23 5.69 0.51
N GLU A 74 1.55 6.99 0.51
CA GLU A 74 0.82 7.99 -0.29
C GLU A 74 0.85 7.67 -1.79
N ARG A 75 2.01 7.25 -2.33
CA ARG A 75 2.17 6.88 -3.74
C ARG A 75 1.31 5.65 -4.07
N THR A 76 1.37 4.62 -3.24
CA THR A 76 0.59 3.39 -3.40
C THR A 76 -0.91 3.67 -3.37
N HIS A 77 -1.39 4.46 -2.40
CA HIS A 77 -2.79 4.85 -2.32
C HIS A 77 -3.24 5.64 -3.56
N LYS A 78 -2.47 6.65 -3.99
CA LYS A 78 -2.76 7.41 -5.21
C LYS A 78 -2.84 6.51 -6.44
N GLN A 79 -2.01 5.48 -6.53
CA GLN A 79 -2.04 4.52 -7.63
C GLN A 79 -3.30 3.65 -7.60
N GLN A 80 -3.70 3.16 -6.43
CA GLN A 80 -4.93 2.37 -6.24
C GLN A 80 -6.18 3.18 -6.62
N VAL A 81 -6.27 4.44 -6.19
CA VAL A 81 -7.36 5.35 -6.55
C VAL A 81 -7.41 5.54 -8.08
N LYS A 82 -6.27 5.79 -8.73
CA LYS A 82 -6.21 5.92 -10.20
C LYS A 82 -6.71 4.66 -10.92
N THR A 83 -6.34 3.48 -10.43
CA THR A 83 -6.82 2.22 -11.02
C THR A 83 -8.33 2.02 -10.83
N ALA A 84 -8.88 2.41 -9.67
CA ALA A 84 -10.31 2.34 -9.41
C ALA A 84 -11.10 3.32 -10.30
N LEU A 85 -10.63 4.57 -10.44
CA LEU A 85 -11.26 5.57 -11.30
C LEU A 85 -11.27 5.15 -12.78
N LYS A 86 -10.18 4.55 -13.29
CA LYS A 86 -10.12 4.01 -14.65
C LYS A 86 -11.18 2.92 -14.88
N LYS A 87 -11.35 2.01 -13.92
CA LYS A 87 -12.35 0.92 -14.00
C LYS A 87 -13.78 1.46 -14.04
N ASN A 88 -14.06 2.58 -13.36
CA ASN A 88 -15.37 3.22 -13.39
C ASN A 88 -15.65 3.91 -14.73
N LYS A 89 -14.65 4.58 -15.33
CA LYS A 89 -14.79 5.22 -16.65
C LYS A 89 -15.07 4.22 -17.78
N THR A 90 -14.53 3.00 -17.68
CA THR A 90 -14.80 1.95 -18.68
C THR A 90 -16.19 1.32 -18.53
N ARG A 91 -16.82 1.43 -17.35
CA ARG A 91 -18.16 0.89 -17.09
C ARG A 91 -19.28 1.79 -17.61
N THR A 92 -19.09 3.11 -17.65
CA THR A 92 -20.11 4.06 -18.11
C THR A 92 -20.40 4.01 -19.62
N HIS A 93 -19.64 3.26 -20.41
CA HIS A 93 -19.90 3.06 -21.84
C HIS A 93 -20.61 1.74 -22.19
N GLN A 94 -21.01 0.93 -21.19
CA GLN A 94 -21.66 -0.37 -21.41
C GLN A 94 -23.12 -0.46 -20.92
N SER A 95 -23.78 0.66 -20.59
CA SER A 95 -25.22 0.67 -20.30
C SER A 95 -26.02 1.30 -21.45
N SER A 96 -26.03 0.64 -22.61
CA SER A 96 -27.15 0.77 -23.56
C SER A 96 -28.12 -0.39 -23.29
N ASN A 97 -28.68 -0.42 -22.08
CA ASN A 97 -29.79 -1.31 -21.77
C ASN A 97 -31.08 -0.47 -21.91
N PRO A 98 -31.96 -0.73 -22.89
CA PRO A 98 -33.11 0.12 -23.19
C PRO A 98 -34.27 0.06 -22.17
N PHE A 99 -34.05 -0.54 -20.99
CA PHE A 99 -35.10 -0.82 -20.00
C PHE A 99 -34.73 -0.48 -18.55
N ASP A 100 -33.75 0.39 -18.28
CA ASP A 100 -33.48 0.80 -16.89
C ASP A 100 -34.27 2.05 -16.48
N ILE A 101 -35.30 1.80 -15.66
CA ILE A 101 -36.13 2.78 -14.96
C ILE A 101 -35.23 3.60 -14.01
N SER A 102 -35.31 4.93 -14.11
CA SER A 102 -34.57 5.86 -13.27
C SER A 102 -34.97 5.74 -11.80
N ILE A 103 -34.12 5.17 -10.97
CA ILE A 103 -34.21 5.34 -9.52
C ILE A 103 -33.30 6.51 -9.14
N ASN A 104 -33.90 7.61 -8.72
CA ASN A 104 -33.21 8.78 -8.18
C ASN A 104 -32.34 8.34 -6.99
N PRO A 105 -31.04 8.72 -6.92
CA PRO A 105 -30.23 8.39 -5.77
C PRO A 105 -30.67 9.24 -4.57
N ILE A 106 -31.34 8.61 -3.59
CA ILE A 106 -31.53 9.20 -2.27
C ILE A 106 -30.13 9.36 -1.66
N ASN A 107 -29.74 10.61 -1.47
CA ASN A 107 -28.46 11.03 -0.93
C ASN A 107 -28.43 10.76 0.58
N THR A 108 -27.98 9.57 1.01
CA THR A 108 -27.70 9.26 2.42
C THR A 108 -26.19 9.23 2.66
N TYR A 109 -25.59 10.42 2.75
CA TYR A 109 -24.26 10.58 3.31
C TYR A 109 -24.34 10.39 4.83
N VAL A 110 -24.09 9.16 5.30
CA VAL A 110 -23.88 8.88 6.73
C VAL A 110 -22.40 9.07 7.06
N ASP A 111 -22.13 10.03 7.93
CA ASP A 111 -20.80 10.47 8.33
C ASP A 111 -20.10 9.41 9.20
N PRO A 112 -18.97 8.82 8.78
CA PRO A 112 -18.35 7.67 9.45
C PRO A 112 -17.64 8.00 10.78
N PHE A 113 -17.67 9.25 11.25
CA PHE A 113 -17.01 9.70 12.49
C PHE A 113 -17.93 9.86 13.70
N SER A 114 -19.23 9.60 13.56
CA SER A 114 -20.17 9.58 14.71
C SER A 114 -20.14 8.22 15.43
N LEU A 115 -18.98 7.82 15.94
CA LEU A 115 -18.92 6.72 16.91
C LEU A 115 -19.30 7.29 18.30
N PRO A 116 -20.27 6.67 19.02
CA PRO A 116 -20.56 7.06 20.39
C PRO A 116 -19.31 6.87 21.25
N LYS A 117 -18.94 7.90 22.01
CA LYS A 117 -17.81 7.85 22.95
C LYS A 117 -18.05 6.70 23.95
N PRO A 118 -17.01 5.91 24.30
CA PRO A 118 -17.16 4.85 25.28
C PRO A 118 -17.59 5.42 26.63
N ILE A 119 -18.65 4.85 27.20
CA ILE A 119 -19.14 5.19 28.54
C ILE A 119 -18.03 4.89 29.54
N ARG A 120 -17.48 5.93 30.18
CA ARG A 120 -16.56 5.78 31.32
C ARG A 120 -17.33 5.12 32.47
N ARG A 121 -17.05 3.85 32.76
CA ARG A 121 -17.46 3.21 34.03
C ARG A 121 -16.85 4.01 35.19
N GLN A 122 -17.68 4.70 35.95
CA GLN A 122 -17.28 5.24 37.25
C GLN A 122 -16.97 4.06 38.18
N LYS A 123 -15.74 4.02 38.70
CA LYS A 123 -15.37 3.08 39.75
C LYS A 123 -16.05 3.54 41.04
N GLY A 124 -17.15 2.87 41.41
CA GLY A 124 -17.73 2.97 42.74
C GLY A 124 -16.78 2.32 43.75
N TYR A 125 -16.37 3.07 44.75
CA TYR A 125 -15.62 2.61 45.90
C TYR A 125 -16.61 1.91 46.84
N PHE A 126 -16.51 0.59 46.95
CA PHE A 126 -17.11 -0.14 48.07
C PHE A 126 -16.26 0.16 49.30
N LYS A 127 -16.82 0.90 50.26
CA LYS A 127 -16.32 0.95 51.64
C LYS A 127 -16.83 -0.33 52.33
N PHE A 128 -15.91 -1.12 52.85
CA PHE A 128 -16.19 -2.12 53.89
C PHE A 128 -16.17 -1.42 55.25
#